data_AF-A0A8J7TMU5-F1
#
_entry.id   AF-A0A8J7TMU5-F1
#
_cell.length_a   1.000
_cell.length_b   1.000
_cell.length_c   1.000
_cell.angle_alpha   90.00
_cell.angle_beta   90.00
_cell.angle_gamma   90.00
#
_symmetry.space_group_name_H-M   'P 1'
#
loop_
_entity.id
_entity.type
_entity.pdbx_description
1 polymer ?
#
loop_
_entity_poly.entity_id
_entity_poly.type
_entity_poly.pdbx_seq_one_letter_code
_entity_poly.pdbx_strand_id
1 'polypeptide(L)'
;MSEASTDISSEKKGVKKWILAVFALALLCGTVYIVFTPRQTPLDKAVALIRSSRSASAVPLLEELQKQNPSDPAVYPWLAQGYLATDRVAEGRTALDTAFRFGVKSDSHESMAAVVESFSLYYQNRGHYEEAERLCRAAAPHVESDKLAKILADLYFRWAENLMQAGNLEQAVEKLTALKNYAGYLDDPQKGQVPHKLARCYREMAARAETVDKDVDHAVLLYEKSLAACDEPSTRIALAAIYAQKNNKKKAVENYEAVAAVDANNLEVRHRLVELFLDLDDIEKAQVALSELVDKERSFENYELLAGLNLKLNNYAGAVRALEEACSLKPTAALLRQLIATLNKWSARLQQESKTQEALSVKGHAERVTEKLEALLKEERKNEPRPEAAKSVWNPGSPPVSIISSRNWLVRGSLTPEGEIKIKNISGAAVQDLTLTAVFWDNTKRQNKGSVVLPVASPTSNAFAPGAEKTLYFSCPNIVAEDHHLAVMILWKGKFLKEFPVVKQR
;
A
#
# COMPACT_ATOMS: atom_id res chain seq x y z
N MET A 1 -81.16 -52.99 52.21
CA MET A 1 -81.35 -52.57 50.81
C MET A 1 -80.08 -51.87 50.38
N SER A 2 -79.43 -52.13 49.25
CA SER A 2 -79.43 -53.21 48.26
C SER A 2 -78.30 -52.78 47.32
N GLU A 3 -77.39 -53.69 47.02
CA GLU A 3 -76.58 -53.76 45.79
C GLU A 3 -76.00 -52.47 45.17
N ALA A 4 -74.69 -52.30 45.32
CA ALA A 4 -73.84 -51.66 44.33
C ALA A 4 -72.53 -52.47 44.20
N SER A 5 -72.64 -53.65 43.61
CA SER A 5 -71.48 -54.49 43.27
C SER A 5 -71.64 -55.04 41.85
N THR A 6 -71.74 -54.12 40.89
CA THR A 6 -71.65 -54.43 39.47
C THR A 6 -70.70 -53.41 38.83
N ASP A 7 -69.91 -53.90 37.87
CA ASP A 7 -69.15 -53.13 36.89
C ASP A 7 -67.65 -52.85 37.12
N ILE A 8 -66.85 -53.91 37.34
CA ILE A 8 -65.37 -53.85 37.14
C ILE A 8 -64.87 -54.97 36.19
N SER A 9 -65.75 -55.87 35.75
CA SER A 9 -65.38 -57.06 34.96
C SER A 9 -65.45 -56.85 33.44
N SER A 10 -66.29 -55.92 32.96
CA SER A 10 -66.50 -55.62 31.54
C SER A 10 -65.40 -54.70 30.97
N GLU A 11 -65.03 -53.64 31.70
CA GLU A 11 -63.99 -52.67 31.31
C GLU A 11 -62.59 -53.32 31.19
N LYS A 12 -62.23 -54.22 32.12
CA LYS A 12 -60.91 -54.89 32.10
C LYS A 12 -60.71 -55.79 30.88
N LYS A 13 -61.78 -56.31 30.26
CA LYS A 13 -61.71 -57.10 29.02
C LYS A 13 -61.58 -56.23 27.77
N GLY A 14 -62.24 -55.07 27.74
CA GLY A 14 -62.11 -54.09 26.66
C GLY A 14 -60.70 -53.49 26.59
N VAL A 15 -60.15 -53.09 27.75
CA VAL A 15 -58.80 -52.54 27.86
C VAL A 15 -57.72 -53.57 27.49
N LYS A 16 -57.86 -54.84 27.90
CA LYS A 16 -56.91 -55.89 27.49
C LYS A 16 -56.92 -56.17 25.97
N LYS A 17 -58.09 -56.13 25.32
CA LYS A 17 -58.20 -56.27 23.86
C LYS A 17 -57.62 -55.07 23.13
N TRP A 18 -57.81 -53.86 23.66
CA TRP A 18 -57.23 -52.63 23.09
C TRP A 18 -55.71 -52.60 23.23
N ILE A 19 -55.16 -53.00 24.38
CA ILE A 19 -53.71 -53.11 24.59
C ILE A 19 -53.11 -54.18 23.66
N LEU A 20 -53.77 -55.33 23.49
CA LEU A 20 -53.31 -56.34 22.52
C LEU A 20 -53.38 -55.84 21.07
N ALA A 21 -54.41 -55.07 20.70
CA ALA A 21 -54.53 -54.50 19.36
C ALA A 21 -53.45 -53.44 19.10
N VAL A 22 -53.14 -52.58 20.08
CA VAL A 22 -52.05 -51.60 19.97
C VAL A 22 -50.69 -52.30 19.92
N PHE A 23 -50.46 -53.36 20.71
CA PHE A 23 -49.24 -54.16 20.63
C PHE A 23 -49.11 -54.87 19.28
N ALA A 24 -50.20 -55.45 18.77
CA ALA A 24 -50.22 -56.07 17.46
C ALA A 24 -49.96 -55.05 16.36
N LEU A 25 -50.55 -53.85 16.42
CA LEU A 25 -50.30 -52.76 15.49
C LEU A 25 -48.86 -52.24 15.59
N ALA A 26 -48.29 -52.13 16.79
CA ALA A 26 -46.90 -51.73 16.99
C ALA A 26 -45.92 -52.80 16.50
N LEU A 27 -46.24 -54.09 16.65
CA LEU A 27 -45.49 -55.20 16.05
C LEU A 27 -45.62 -55.21 14.53
N LEU A 28 -46.80 -54.89 13.98
CA LEU A 28 -47.02 -54.79 12.54
C LEU A 28 -46.30 -53.57 11.95
N CYS A 29 -46.36 -52.42 12.61
CA CYS A 29 -45.57 -51.23 12.24
C CYS A 29 -44.07 -51.46 12.43
N GLY A 30 -43.64 -52.17 13.47
CA GLY A 30 -42.25 -52.51 13.73
C GLY A 30 -41.69 -53.51 12.72
N THR A 31 -42.48 -54.51 12.31
CA THR A 31 -42.11 -55.47 11.26
C THR A 31 -42.12 -54.82 9.88
N VAL A 32 -43.10 -53.96 9.58
CA VAL A 32 -43.08 -53.11 8.37
C VAL A 32 -41.85 -52.20 8.38
N TYR A 33 -41.50 -51.59 9.51
CA TYR A 33 -40.30 -50.76 9.64
C TYR A 33 -38.99 -51.56 9.44
N ILE A 34 -38.89 -52.78 9.98
CA ILE A 34 -37.71 -53.66 9.81
C ILE A 34 -37.61 -54.21 8.38
N VAL A 35 -38.74 -54.47 7.71
CA VAL A 35 -38.78 -54.99 6.34
C VAL A 35 -38.59 -53.86 5.30
N PHE A 36 -39.01 -52.63 5.60
CA PHE A 36 -38.86 -51.46 4.71
C PHE A 36 -37.67 -50.55 5.04
N THR A 37 -36.87 -50.85 6.06
CA THR A 37 -35.57 -50.18 6.25
C THR A 37 -34.54 -50.82 5.31
N PRO A 38 -34.00 -50.07 4.32
CA PRO A 38 -32.99 -50.63 3.44
C PRO A 38 -31.76 -51.06 4.25
N ARG A 39 -31.32 -52.32 4.11
CA ARG A 39 -30.09 -52.81 4.74
C ARG A 39 -28.92 -51.98 4.20
N GLN A 40 -28.23 -51.25 5.08
CA GLN A 40 -27.01 -50.51 4.72
C GLN A 40 -26.02 -51.46 4.06
N THR A 41 -25.66 -51.16 2.81
CA THR A 41 -24.67 -51.95 2.10
C THR A 41 -23.29 -51.77 2.74
N PRO A 42 -22.35 -52.71 2.57
CA PRO A 42 -20.98 -52.52 3.03
C PRO A 42 -20.33 -51.26 2.45
N LEU A 43 -20.71 -50.88 1.22
CA LEU A 43 -20.30 -49.63 0.58
C LEU A 43 -20.84 -48.42 1.36
N ASP A 44 -22.13 -48.39 1.70
CA ASP A 44 -22.73 -47.29 2.47
C ASP A 44 -22.03 -47.08 3.83
N LYS A 45 -21.63 -48.17 4.48
CA LYS A 45 -20.84 -48.12 5.73
C LYS A 45 -19.47 -47.50 5.50
N ALA A 46 -18.76 -47.90 4.44
CA ALA A 46 -17.47 -47.33 4.10
C ALA A 46 -17.57 -45.85 3.73
N VAL A 47 -18.59 -45.46 2.96
CA VAL A 47 -18.87 -44.05 2.62
C VAL A 47 -19.16 -43.22 3.87
N ALA A 48 -19.97 -43.73 4.80
CA ALA A 48 -20.23 -43.07 6.08
C ALA A 48 -18.97 -42.90 6.93
N LEU A 49 -18.06 -43.87 6.90
CA LEU A 49 -16.75 -43.77 7.57
C LEU A 49 -15.87 -42.68 6.94
N ILE A 50 -15.82 -42.58 5.60
CA ILE A 50 -15.08 -41.50 4.92
C ILE A 50 -15.68 -40.14 5.27
N ARG A 51 -17.01 -39.99 5.20
CA ARG A 51 -17.71 -38.74 5.54
C ARG A 51 -17.52 -38.31 6.99
N SER A 52 -17.31 -39.27 7.90
CA SER A 52 -16.98 -39.01 9.32
C SER A 52 -15.48 -38.83 9.57
N SER A 53 -14.67 -38.61 8.54
CA SER A 53 -13.20 -38.46 8.61
C SER A 53 -12.47 -39.68 9.20
N ARG A 54 -13.10 -40.86 9.17
CA ARG A 54 -12.53 -42.14 9.64
C ARG A 54 -12.02 -42.99 8.48
N SER A 55 -11.27 -42.37 7.57
CA SER A 55 -10.80 -42.99 6.32
C SER A 55 -9.91 -44.22 6.56
N ALA A 56 -9.12 -44.24 7.63
CA ALA A 56 -8.28 -45.40 7.98
C ALA A 56 -9.10 -46.67 8.27
N SER A 57 -10.33 -46.54 8.78
CA SER A 57 -11.24 -47.67 8.98
C SER A 57 -12.06 -48.02 7.72
N ALA A 58 -12.20 -47.08 6.78
CA ALA A 58 -12.95 -47.28 5.54
C ALA A 58 -12.13 -48.00 4.46
N VAL A 59 -10.83 -47.68 4.35
CA VAL A 59 -9.95 -48.22 3.30
C VAL A 59 -9.94 -49.76 3.26
N PRO A 60 -9.77 -50.51 4.39
CA PRO A 60 -9.78 -51.97 4.33
C PRO A 60 -11.11 -52.56 3.86
N LEU A 61 -12.23 -51.91 4.21
CA LEU A 61 -13.57 -52.34 3.76
C LEU A 61 -13.73 -52.14 2.25
N LEU A 62 -13.22 -51.03 1.73
CA LEU A 62 -13.25 -50.73 0.30
C LEU A 62 -12.30 -51.60 -0.51
N GLU A 63 -11.11 -51.90 0.02
CA GLU A 63 -10.15 -52.85 -0.59
C GLU A 63 -10.76 -54.26 -0.66
N GLU A 64 -11.47 -54.69 0.37
CA GLU A 64 -12.18 -55.97 0.37
C GLU A 64 -13.31 -56.00 -0.66
N LEU A 65 -14.08 -54.91 -0.77
CA LEU A 65 -15.11 -54.78 -1.80
C LEU A 65 -14.53 -54.81 -3.22
N GLN A 66 -13.38 -54.18 -3.43
CA GLN A 66 -12.67 -54.23 -4.71
C GLN A 66 -12.21 -55.66 -5.05
N LYS A 67 -11.71 -56.42 -4.06
CA LYS A 67 -11.31 -57.82 -4.26
C LYS A 67 -12.49 -58.71 -4.62
N GLN A 68 -13.62 -58.51 -3.95
CA GLN A 68 -14.84 -59.28 -4.19
C GLN A 68 -15.45 -58.96 -5.55
N ASN A 69 -15.49 -57.67 -5.92
CA ASN A 69 -16.09 -57.18 -7.16
C ASN A 69 -15.17 -56.17 -7.86
N PRO A 70 -14.14 -56.61 -8.61
CA PRO A 70 -13.22 -55.71 -9.29
C PRO A 70 -13.88 -54.84 -10.37
N SER A 71 -15.00 -55.28 -10.92
CA SER A 71 -15.72 -54.55 -11.98
C SER A 71 -16.72 -53.52 -11.46
N ASP A 72 -16.86 -53.34 -10.14
CA ASP A 72 -17.80 -52.38 -9.56
C ASP A 72 -17.23 -50.95 -9.64
N PRO A 73 -17.76 -50.07 -10.51
CA PRO A 73 -17.23 -48.73 -10.70
C PRO A 73 -17.44 -47.83 -9.49
N ALA A 74 -18.43 -48.11 -8.63
CA ALA A 74 -18.82 -47.23 -7.52
C ALA A 74 -17.80 -47.21 -6.38
N VAL A 75 -16.95 -48.24 -6.25
CA VAL A 75 -15.98 -48.40 -5.15
C VAL A 75 -14.75 -47.49 -5.36
N TYR A 76 -14.34 -47.28 -6.61
CA TYR A 76 -13.08 -46.63 -6.96
C TYR A 76 -12.97 -45.15 -6.54
N PRO A 77 -13.99 -44.29 -6.69
CA PRO A 77 -13.92 -42.91 -6.18
C PRO A 77 -13.72 -42.84 -4.67
N TRP A 78 -14.38 -43.74 -3.92
CA TRP A 78 -14.26 -43.80 -2.46
C TRP A 78 -12.92 -44.40 -2.02
N LEU A 79 -12.39 -45.40 -2.74
CA LEU A 79 -11.02 -45.88 -2.55
C LEU A 79 -10.01 -44.74 -2.75
N ALA A 80 -10.16 -43.98 -3.83
CA ALA A 80 -9.29 -42.84 -4.11
C ALA A 80 -9.33 -41.81 -2.98
N GLN A 81 -10.52 -41.46 -2.48
CA GLN A 81 -10.69 -40.55 -1.35
C GLN A 81 -10.05 -41.11 -0.06
N GLY A 82 -10.29 -42.39 0.23
CA GLY A 82 -9.76 -43.05 1.42
C GLY A 82 -8.23 -43.12 1.41
N TYR A 83 -7.65 -43.45 0.26
CA TYR A 83 -6.19 -43.45 0.06
C TYR A 83 -5.60 -42.06 0.18
N LEU A 84 -6.22 -41.04 -0.43
CA LEU A 84 -5.76 -39.66 -0.29
C LEU A 84 -5.76 -39.22 1.18
N ALA A 85 -6.84 -39.50 1.91
CA ALA A 85 -6.97 -39.15 3.33
C ALA A 85 -6.02 -39.94 4.26
N THR A 86 -5.42 -41.03 3.78
CA THR A 86 -4.43 -41.84 4.51
C THR A 86 -3.01 -41.66 3.98
N ASP A 87 -2.76 -40.60 3.20
CA ASP A 87 -1.48 -40.25 2.57
C ASP A 87 -0.93 -41.31 1.59
N ARG A 88 -1.77 -42.25 1.13
CA ARG A 88 -1.47 -43.25 0.10
C ARG A 88 -1.76 -42.71 -1.30
N VAL A 89 -1.17 -41.56 -1.64
CA VAL A 89 -1.59 -40.76 -2.81
C VAL A 89 -1.40 -41.47 -4.15
N ALA A 90 -0.32 -42.23 -4.33
CA ALA A 90 -0.08 -42.97 -5.56
C ALA A 90 -1.18 -44.00 -5.82
N GLU A 91 -1.54 -44.78 -4.80
CA GLU A 91 -2.61 -45.76 -4.86
C GLU A 91 -3.97 -45.07 -5.08
N GLY A 92 -4.20 -43.96 -4.38
CA GLY A 92 -5.35 -43.09 -4.59
C GLY A 92 -5.49 -42.60 -6.04
N ARG A 93 -4.39 -42.18 -6.66
CA ARG A 93 -4.37 -41.73 -8.05
C ARG A 93 -4.68 -42.88 -9.02
N THR A 94 -4.13 -44.08 -8.78
CA THR A 94 -4.45 -45.25 -9.59
C THR A 94 -5.91 -45.67 -9.48
N ALA A 95 -6.50 -45.57 -8.28
CA ALA A 95 -7.92 -45.82 -8.07
C ALA A 95 -8.79 -44.80 -8.80
N LEU A 96 -8.41 -43.51 -8.76
CA LEU A 96 -9.11 -42.44 -9.48
C LEU A 96 -9.05 -42.61 -11.00
N ASP A 97 -7.87 -42.94 -11.56
CA ASP A 97 -7.73 -43.21 -12.98
C ASP A 97 -8.52 -44.46 -13.42
N THR A 98 -8.60 -45.46 -12.55
CA THR A 98 -9.45 -46.63 -12.78
C THR A 98 -10.92 -46.25 -12.79
N ALA A 99 -11.34 -45.34 -11.91
CA ALA A 99 -12.70 -44.80 -11.89
C ALA A 99 -13.06 -44.06 -13.20
N PHE A 100 -12.12 -43.28 -13.76
CA PHE A 100 -12.30 -42.64 -15.07
C PHE A 100 -12.46 -43.68 -16.20
N ARG A 101 -11.64 -44.73 -16.22
CA ARG A 101 -11.72 -45.80 -17.24
C ARG A 101 -13.07 -46.52 -17.24
N PHE A 102 -13.66 -46.74 -16.07
CA PHE A 102 -14.96 -47.40 -15.97
C PHE A 102 -16.16 -46.48 -16.30
N GLY A 103 -15.93 -45.18 -16.50
CA GLY A 103 -16.98 -44.26 -16.96
C GLY A 103 -18.15 -44.14 -15.99
N VAL A 104 -17.87 -44.04 -14.69
CA VAL A 104 -18.87 -43.88 -13.61
C VAL A 104 -19.85 -42.75 -13.99
N LYS A 105 -21.13 -43.10 -14.18
CA LYS A 105 -22.19 -42.20 -14.71
C LYS A 105 -22.80 -41.25 -13.65
N SER A 106 -23.52 -40.27 -14.18
CA SER A 106 -23.85 -38.98 -13.56
C SER A 106 -24.70 -38.94 -12.31
N ASP A 107 -25.37 -40.03 -11.99
CA ASP A 107 -26.28 -40.06 -10.84
C ASP A 107 -25.52 -40.24 -9.51
N SER A 108 -24.23 -40.62 -9.57
CA SER A 108 -23.32 -40.76 -8.42
C SER A 108 -22.29 -39.60 -8.29
N HIS A 109 -22.44 -38.55 -9.11
CA HIS A 109 -21.47 -37.48 -9.34
C HIS A 109 -21.18 -36.54 -8.17
N GLU A 110 -21.91 -36.61 -7.07
CA GLU A 110 -21.51 -35.86 -5.86
C GLU A 110 -20.12 -36.31 -5.37
N SER A 111 -19.81 -37.61 -5.50
CA SER A 111 -18.51 -38.15 -5.07
C SER A 111 -17.37 -37.84 -6.04
N MET A 112 -17.57 -37.97 -7.35
CA MET A 112 -16.48 -37.81 -8.32
C MET A 112 -15.93 -36.38 -8.35
N ALA A 113 -16.81 -35.37 -8.38
CA ALA A 113 -16.41 -33.98 -8.33
C ALA A 113 -15.63 -33.68 -7.03
N ALA A 114 -16.13 -34.16 -5.88
CA ALA A 114 -15.48 -33.97 -4.58
C ALA A 114 -14.11 -34.67 -4.49
N VAL A 115 -13.95 -35.84 -5.10
CA VAL A 115 -12.66 -36.56 -5.16
C VAL A 115 -11.68 -35.81 -6.05
N VAL A 116 -12.12 -35.37 -7.24
CA VAL A 116 -11.29 -34.56 -8.16
C VAL A 116 -10.86 -33.25 -7.49
N GLU A 117 -11.78 -32.58 -6.79
CA GLU A 117 -11.50 -31.39 -5.99
C GLU A 117 -10.48 -31.68 -4.88
N SER A 118 -10.64 -32.78 -4.14
CA SER A 118 -9.73 -33.18 -3.06
C SER A 118 -8.30 -33.42 -3.57
N PHE A 119 -8.16 -34.15 -4.69
CA PHE A 119 -6.85 -34.35 -5.32
C PHE A 119 -6.29 -33.06 -5.92
N SER A 120 -7.12 -32.25 -6.58
CA SER A 120 -6.72 -30.94 -7.09
C SER A 120 -6.17 -30.07 -5.96
N LEU A 121 -6.88 -29.99 -4.83
CA LEU A 121 -6.45 -29.25 -3.64
C LEU A 121 -5.16 -29.82 -3.04
N TYR A 122 -5.01 -31.15 -3.00
CA TYR A 122 -3.77 -31.79 -2.56
C TYR A 122 -2.57 -31.34 -3.40
N TYR A 123 -2.71 -31.35 -4.73
CA TYR A 123 -1.66 -30.88 -5.63
C TYR A 123 -1.38 -29.40 -5.46
N GLN A 124 -2.43 -28.56 -5.35
CA GLN A 124 -2.31 -27.13 -5.11
C GLN A 124 -1.55 -26.81 -3.82
N ASN A 125 -1.82 -27.52 -2.72
CA ASN A 125 -1.16 -27.32 -1.43
C ASN A 125 0.35 -27.64 -1.48
N ARG A 126 0.81 -28.43 -2.47
CA ARG A 126 2.23 -28.70 -2.74
C ARG A 126 2.82 -27.85 -3.86
N GLY A 127 2.04 -26.93 -4.42
CA GLY A 127 2.45 -26.07 -5.54
C GLY A 127 2.43 -26.75 -6.91
N HIS A 128 1.91 -27.97 -7.03
CA HIS A 128 1.83 -28.72 -8.29
C HIS A 128 0.58 -28.36 -9.10
N TYR A 129 0.41 -27.08 -9.42
CA TYR A 129 -0.80 -26.58 -10.09
C TYR A 129 -1.01 -27.16 -11.50
N GLU A 130 0.06 -27.45 -12.25
CA GLU A 130 -0.04 -28.08 -13.57
C GLU A 130 -0.60 -29.50 -13.50
N GLU A 131 -0.25 -30.26 -12.44
CA GLU A 131 -0.80 -31.60 -12.22
C GLU A 131 -2.29 -31.53 -11.85
N ALA A 132 -2.66 -30.54 -11.03
CA ALA A 132 -4.05 -30.26 -10.69
C ALA A 132 -4.87 -29.91 -11.95
N GLU A 133 -4.35 -29.06 -12.84
CA GLU A 133 -5.03 -28.70 -14.09
C GLU A 133 -5.15 -29.93 -15.00
N ARG A 134 -4.08 -30.72 -15.16
CA ARG A 134 -4.09 -31.95 -15.95
C ARG A 134 -5.14 -32.94 -15.43
N LEU A 135 -5.27 -33.07 -14.12
CA LEU A 135 -6.31 -33.89 -13.49
C LEU A 135 -7.71 -33.36 -13.82
N CYS A 136 -7.96 -32.07 -13.65
CA CYS A 136 -9.27 -31.47 -13.97
C CYS A 136 -9.64 -31.65 -15.45
N ARG A 137 -8.67 -31.50 -16.37
CA ARG A 137 -8.87 -31.76 -17.80
C ARG A 137 -9.19 -33.23 -18.09
N ALA A 138 -8.51 -34.16 -17.42
CA ALA A 138 -8.81 -35.59 -17.55
C ALA A 138 -10.18 -35.96 -16.96
N ALA A 139 -10.67 -35.21 -15.97
CA ALA A 139 -11.98 -35.40 -15.35
C ALA A 139 -13.14 -34.81 -16.18
N ALA A 140 -12.87 -33.99 -17.21
CA ALA A 140 -13.89 -33.32 -18.03
C ALA A 140 -15.00 -34.23 -18.60
N PRO A 141 -14.72 -35.44 -19.13
CA PRO A 141 -15.79 -36.33 -19.61
C PRO A 141 -16.54 -37.07 -18.49
N HIS A 142 -16.10 -36.97 -17.24
CA HIS A 142 -16.58 -37.77 -16.10
C HIS A 142 -17.22 -36.95 -14.98
N VAL A 143 -17.18 -35.62 -15.08
CA VAL A 143 -17.70 -34.69 -14.07
C VAL A 143 -18.63 -33.70 -14.76
N GLU A 144 -19.73 -33.37 -14.11
CA GLU A 144 -20.68 -32.36 -14.56
C GLU A 144 -19.97 -31.02 -14.81
N SER A 145 -20.25 -30.40 -15.96
CA SER A 145 -19.55 -29.20 -16.43
C SER A 145 -19.55 -28.07 -15.41
N ASP A 146 -20.67 -27.82 -14.72
CA ASP A 146 -20.79 -26.75 -13.73
C ASP A 146 -19.92 -26.99 -12.49
N LYS A 147 -19.85 -28.23 -12.00
CA LYS A 147 -19.01 -28.59 -10.86
C LYS A 147 -17.53 -28.48 -11.23
N LEU A 148 -17.17 -28.96 -12.41
CA LEU A 148 -15.80 -28.87 -12.88
C LEU A 148 -15.38 -27.42 -13.14
N ALA A 149 -16.28 -26.60 -13.69
CA ALA A 149 -16.06 -25.18 -13.89
C ALA A 149 -15.77 -24.46 -12.56
N LYS A 150 -16.49 -24.80 -11.48
CA LYS A 150 -16.19 -24.31 -10.13
C LYS A 150 -14.79 -24.71 -9.65
N ILE A 151 -14.43 -26.00 -9.78
CA ILE A 151 -13.11 -26.49 -9.38
C ILE A 151 -11.98 -25.80 -10.17
N LEU A 152 -12.17 -25.59 -11.47
CA LEU A 152 -11.21 -24.86 -12.32
C LEU A 152 -11.11 -23.37 -11.95
N ALA A 153 -12.24 -22.74 -11.59
CA ALA A 153 -12.25 -21.37 -11.11
C ALA A 153 -11.40 -21.22 -9.83
N ASP A 154 -11.62 -22.08 -8.84
CA ASP A 154 -10.84 -22.05 -7.60
C ASP A 154 -9.35 -22.37 -7.84
N LEU A 155 -9.06 -23.35 -8.71
CA LEU A 155 -7.70 -23.71 -9.09
C LEU A 155 -6.96 -22.53 -9.73
N TYR A 156 -7.53 -21.90 -10.76
CA TYR A 156 -6.87 -20.79 -11.44
C TYR A 156 -6.75 -19.55 -10.55
N PHE A 157 -7.72 -19.30 -9.67
CA PHE A 157 -7.62 -18.21 -8.69
C PHE A 157 -6.42 -18.42 -7.75
N ARG A 158 -6.32 -19.60 -7.13
CA ARG A 158 -5.21 -19.93 -6.21
C ARG A 158 -3.87 -20.01 -6.94
N TRP A 159 -3.84 -20.53 -8.16
CA TRP A 159 -2.62 -20.59 -8.97
C TRP A 159 -2.14 -19.19 -9.31
N ALA A 160 -3.04 -18.30 -9.73
CA ALA A 160 -2.70 -16.90 -9.98
C ALA A 160 -2.13 -16.22 -8.73
N GLU A 161 -2.74 -16.42 -7.55
CA GLU A 161 -2.23 -15.86 -6.30
C GLU A 161 -0.81 -16.35 -5.96
N ASN A 162 -0.55 -17.65 -6.12
CA ASN A 162 0.78 -18.20 -5.92
C ASN A 162 1.80 -17.66 -6.93
N LEU A 163 1.41 -17.53 -8.21
CA LEU A 163 2.26 -16.94 -9.26
C LEU A 163 2.58 -15.47 -8.97
N MET A 164 1.60 -14.70 -8.48
CA MET A 164 1.82 -13.31 -8.03
C MET A 164 2.82 -13.25 -6.88
N GLN A 165 2.69 -14.13 -5.88
CA GLN A 165 3.65 -14.20 -4.76
C GLN A 165 5.06 -14.59 -5.22
N ALA A 166 5.17 -15.48 -6.22
CA ALA A 166 6.44 -15.85 -6.84
C ALA A 166 7.01 -14.78 -7.78
N GLY A 167 6.25 -13.72 -8.09
CA GLY A 167 6.66 -12.67 -9.03
C GLY A 167 6.57 -13.06 -10.52
N ASN A 168 5.90 -14.18 -10.83
CA ASN A 168 5.65 -14.68 -12.18
C ASN A 168 4.38 -14.06 -12.77
N LEU A 169 4.43 -12.74 -12.98
CA LEU A 169 3.25 -11.92 -13.28
C LEU A 169 2.59 -12.25 -14.62
N GLU A 170 3.35 -12.60 -15.65
CA GLU A 170 2.80 -12.96 -16.97
C GLU A 170 1.89 -14.19 -16.92
N GLN A 171 2.35 -15.24 -16.25
CA GLN A 171 1.54 -16.46 -16.06
C GLN A 171 0.34 -16.17 -15.15
N ALA A 172 0.51 -15.31 -14.13
CA ALA A 172 -0.61 -14.90 -13.28
C ALA A 172 -1.70 -14.20 -14.11
N VAL A 173 -1.32 -13.29 -15.01
CA VAL A 173 -2.24 -12.62 -15.95
C VAL A 173 -2.94 -13.62 -16.85
N GLU A 174 -2.24 -14.63 -17.36
CA GLU A 174 -2.84 -15.70 -18.18
C GLU A 174 -3.95 -16.42 -17.38
N LYS A 175 -3.66 -16.85 -16.15
CA LYS A 175 -4.64 -17.57 -15.32
C LYS A 175 -5.81 -16.67 -14.89
N LEU A 176 -5.55 -15.42 -14.51
CA LEU A 176 -6.59 -14.43 -14.21
C LEU A 176 -7.45 -14.09 -15.44
N THR A 177 -6.88 -14.13 -16.64
CA THR A 177 -7.64 -13.92 -17.87
C THR A 177 -8.49 -15.14 -18.22
N ALA A 178 -7.96 -16.35 -18.03
CA ALA A 178 -8.71 -17.59 -18.18
C ALA A 178 -9.92 -17.65 -17.23
N LEU A 179 -9.81 -17.10 -16.02
CA LEU A 179 -10.92 -16.99 -15.06
C LEU A 179 -12.12 -16.22 -15.57
N LYS A 180 -11.99 -15.34 -16.57
CA LYS A 180 -13.14 -14.64 -17.16
C LYS A 180 -14.17 -15.61 -17.72
N ASN A 181 -13.73 -16.76 -18.25
CA ASN A 181 -14.61 -17.82 -18.75
C ASN A 181 -15.37 -18.56 -17.63
N TYR A 182 -14.93 -18.39 -16.38
CA TYR A 182 -15.48 -19.06 -15.20
C TYR A 182 -16.06 -18.08 -14.17
N ALA A 183 -16.27 -16.82 -14.56
CA ALA A 183 -16.68 -15.74 -13.64
C ALA A 183 -18.05 -15.98 -12.96
N GLY A 184 -18.90 -16.83 -13.55
CA GLY A 184 -20.19 -17.24 -12.96
C GLY A 184 -20.06 -18.22 -11.78
N TYR A 185 -18.90 -18.86 -11.61
CA TYR A 185 -18.66 -19.89 -10.60
C TYR A 185 -17.76 -19.42 -9.45
N LEU A 186 -17.30 -18.16 -9.49
CA LEU A 186 -16.53 -17.54 -8.41
C LEU A 186 -17.46 -17.02 -7.31
N ASP A 187 -17.08 -17.22 -6.06
CA ASP A 187 -17.81 -16.68 -4.91
C ASP A 187 -17.54 -15.18 -4.75
N ASP A 188 -18.49 -14.42 -4.19
CA ASP A 188 -18.29 -13.03 -3.78
C ASP A 188 -17.61 -13.04 -2.40
N PRO A 189 -16.26 -12.94 -2.31
CA PRO A 189 -15.55 -11.76 -2.80
C PRO A 189 -14.50 -12.03 -3.90
N GLN A 190 -14.20 -13.28 -4.24
CA GLN A 190 -13.19 -13.62 -5.26
C GLN A 190 -13.52 -12.96 -6.60
N LYS A 191 -14.78 -12.99 -7.01
CA LYS A 191 -15.26 -12.38 -8.25
C LYS A 191 -14.92 -10.89 -8.35
N GLY A 192 -15.16 -10.14 -7.27
CA GLY A 192 -14.81 -8.72 -7.19
C GLY A 192 -13.30 -8.49 -7.17
N GLN A 193 -12.51 -9.43 -6.65
CA GLN A 193 -11.05 -9.30 -6.56
C GLN A 193 -10.32 -9.56 -7.87
N VAL A 194 -10.86 -10.38 -8.80
CA VAL A 194 -10.15 -10.74 -10.05
C VAL A 194 -9.73 -9.50 -10.86
N PRO A 195 -10.62 -8.51 -11.12
CA PRO A 195 -10.22 -7.28 -11.81
C PRO A 195 -9.09 -6.51 -11.11
N HIS A 196 -9.15 -6.39 -9.78
CA HIS A 196 -8.11 -5.72 -8.97
C HIS A 196 -6.78 -6.47 -9.01
N LYS A 197 -6.79 -7.81 -8.93
CA LYS A 197 -5.59 -8.64 -9.03
C LYS A 197 -4.96 -8.54 -10.42
N LEU A 198 -5.78 -8.50 -11.47
CA LEU A 198 -5.33 -8.33 -12.84
C LEU A 198 -4.70 -6.95 -13.05
N ALA A 199 -5.37 -5.89 -12.59
CA ALA A 199 -4.85 -4.52 -12.59
C ALA A 199 -3.51 -4.44 -11.84
N ARG A 200 -3.43 -5.03 -10.65
CA ARG A 200 -2.20 -5.11 -9.87
C ARG A 200 -1.06 -5.80 -10.63
N CYS A 201 -1.30 -6.94 -11.27
CA CYS A 201 -0.27 -7.62 -12.06
C CYS A 201 0.26 -6.70 -13.18
N TYR A 202 -0.65 -6.05 -13.91
CA TYR A 202 -0.25 -5.10 -14.94
C TYR A 202 0.52 -3.90 -14.40
N ARG A 203 0.15 -3.33 -13.25
CA ARG A 203 0.92 -2.26 -12.60
C ARG A 203 2.31 -2.70 -12.18
N GLU A 204 2.44 -3.89 -11.59
CA GLU A 204 3.74 -4.41 -11.17
C GLU A 204 4.65 -4.71 -12.38
N MET A 205 4.08 -5.24 -13.47
CA MET A 205 4.80 -5.41 -14.74
C MET A 205 5.19 -4.06 -15.34
N ALA A 206 4.29 -3.07 -15.32
CA ALA A 206 4.55 -1.73 -15.83
C ALA A 206 5.69 -1.04 -15.06
N ALA A 207 5.68 -1.15 -13.74
CA ALA A 207 6.75 -0.62 -12.89
C ALA A 207 8.10 -1.30 -13.17
N ARG A 208 8.12 -2.62 -13.46
CA ARG A 208 9.33 -3.32 -13.91
C ARG A 208 9.81 -2.82 -15.27
N ALA A 209 8.90 -2.69 -16.25
CA ALA A 209 9.23 -2.18 -17.57
C ALA A 209 9.80 -0.75 -17.51
N GLU A 210 9.25 0.10 -16.63
CA GLU A 210 9.74 1.46 -16.40
C GLU A 210 11.12 1.49 -15.73
N THR A 211 11.32 0.71 -14.66
CA THR A 211 12.51 0.83 -13.81
C THR A 211 13.69 -0.01 -14.27
N VAL A 212 13.44 -1.25 -14.72
CA VAL A 212 14.48 -2.23 -15.10
C VAL A 212 14.78 -2.11 -16.57
N ASP A 213 13.76 -2.25 -17.41
CA ASP A 213 13.92 -2.29 -18.86
C ASP A 213 14.06 -0.89 -19.47
N LYS A 214 13.61 0.14 -18.72
CA LYS A 214 13.52 1.53 -19.15
C LYS A 214 12.70 1.69 -20.43
N ASP A 215 11.78 0.75 -20.66
CA ASP A 215 10.84 0.76 -21.78
C ASP A 215 9.56 1.46 -21.35
N VAL A 216 9.57 2.78 -21.52
CA VAL A 216 8.47 3.65 -21.13
C VAL A 216 7.22 3.42 -22.00
N ASP A 217 7.38 3.04 -23.27
CA ASP A 217 6.25 2.75 -24.16
C ASP A 217 5.51 1.48 -23.72
N HIS A 218 6.27 0.44 -23.38
CA HIS A 218 5.70 -0.80 -22.85
C HIS A 218 5.05 -0.58 -21.47
N ALA A 219 5.68 0.22 -20.60
CA ALA A 219 5.09 0.57 -19.30
C ALA A 219 3.73 1.27 -19.46
N VAL A 220 3.61 2.25 -20.37
CA VAL A 220 2.32 2.92 -20.67
C VAL A 220 1.26 1.92 -21.10
N LEU A 221 1.58 1.02 -22.03
CA LEU A 221 0.65 0.00 -22.51
C LEU A 221 0.15 -0.90 -21.36
N LEU A 222 1.05 -1.28 -20.44
CA LEU A 222 0.70 -2.10 -19.28
C LEU A 222 -0.18 -1.33 -18.29
N TYR A 223 0.10 -0.05 -18.02
CA TYR A 223 -0.77 0.79 -17.20
C TYR A 223 -2.16 1.00 -17.83
N GLU A 224 -2.27 1.13 -19.15
CA GLU A 224 -3.56 1.20 -19.84
C GLU A 224 -4.34 -0.12 -19.73
N LYS A 225 -3.67 -1.26 -19.84
CA LYS A 225 -4.28 -2.58 -19.56
C LYS A 225 -4.73 -2.72 -18.11
N SER A 226 -3.97 -2.16 -17.17
CA SER A 226 -4.37 -2.09 -15.75
C SER A 226 -5.66 -1.31 -15.58
N LEU A 227 -5.74 -0.12 -16.17
CA LEU A 227 -6.91 0.76 -16.08
C LEU A 227 -8.16 0.12 -16.72
N ALA A 228 -7.98 -0.59 -17.83
CA ALA A 228 -9.04 -1.34 -18.49
C ALA A 228 -9.54 -2.53 -17.67
N ALA A 229 -8.68 -3.11 -16.81
CA ALA A 229 -9.08 -4.15 -15.87
C ALA A 229 -9.82 -3.57 -14.67
N CYS A 230 -9.27 -2.51 -14.06
CA CYS A 230 -9.89 -1.80 -12.95
C CYS A 230 -9.44 -0.34 -12.92
N ASP A 231 -10.42 0.57 -12.85
CA ASP A 231 -10.17 2.01 -12.78
C ASP A 231 -9.72 2.43 -11.36
N GLU A 232 -8.44 2.19 -11.07
CA GLU A 232 -7.84 2.53 -9.77
C GLU A 232 -7.12 3.90 -9.82
N PRO A 233 -7.33 4.78 -8.82
CA PRO A 233 -6.62 6.07 -8.73
C PRO A 233 -5.09 5.93 -8.78
N SER A 234 -4.55 4.87 -8.16
CA SER A 234 -3.09 4.60 -8.17
C SER A 234 -2.55 4.35 -9.58
N THR A 235 -3.31 3.66 -10.44
CA THR A 235 -2.96 3.44 -11.85
C THR A 235 -2.95 4.76 -12.61
N ARG A 236 -3.98 5.60 -12.41
CA ARG A 236 -4.08 6.92 -13.06
C ARG A 236 -2.94 7.85 -12.67
N ILE A 237 -2.56 7.89 -11.38
CA ILE A 237 -1.41 8.68 -10.91
C ILE A 237 -0.12 8.23 -11.60
N ALA A 238 0.17 6.93 -11.64
CA ALA A 238 1.38 6.40 -12.28
C ALA A 238 1.39 6.69 -13.79
N LEU A 239 0.27 6.47 -14.47
CA LEU A 239 0.13 6.75 -15.90
C LEU A 239 0.29 8.26 -16.19
N ALA A 240 -0.26 9.12 -15.34
CA ALA A 240 -0.12 10.57 -15.44
C ALA A 240 1.34 11.01 -15.29
N ALA A 241 2.06 10.46 -14.31
CA ALA A 241 3.47 10.73 -14.09
C ALA A 241 4.31 10.37 -15.32
N ILE A 242 4.05 9.21 -15.92
CA ILE A 242 4.76 8.79 -17.14
C ILE A 242 4.39 9.69 -18.33
N TYR A 243 3.11 10.04 -18.49
CA TYR A 243 2.72 10.97 -19.55
C TYR A 243 3.38 12.34 -19.38
N ALA A 244 3.56 12.83 -18.15
CA ALA A 244 4.30 14.05 -17.86
C ALA A 244 5.77 13.92 -18.26
N GLN A 245 6.44 12.82 -17.89
CA GLN A 245 7.84 12.54 -18.29
C GLN A 245 8.03 12.49 -19.81
N LYS A 246 7.05 11.92 -20.54
CA LYS A 246 7.05 11.87 -22.01
C LYS A 246 6.67 13.19 -22.68
N ASN A 247 6.55 14.27 -21.92
CA ASN A 247 6.10 15.60 -22.37
C ASN A 247 4.67 15.59 -22.96
N ASN A 248 3.87 14.56 -22.69
CA ASN A 248 2.45 14.51 -23.02
C ASN A 248 1.60 15.09 -21.88
N LYS A 249 1.83 16.38 -21.63
CA LYS A 249 1.26 17.11 -20.49
C LYS A 249 -0.28 17.10 -20.48
N LYS A 250 -0.93 17.10 -21.65
CA LYS A 250 -2.41 17.04 -21.75
C LYS A 250 -2.98 15.75 -21.17
N LYS A 251 -2.45 14.59 -21.58
CA LYS A 251 -2.89 13.29 -21.03
C LYS A 251 -2.54 13.14 -19.54
N ALA A 252 -1.44 13.74 -19.10
CA ALA A 252 -1.09 13.77 -17.68
C ALA A 252 -2.14 14.53 -16.86
N VAL A 253 -2.54 15.72 -17.34
CA VAL A 253 -3.62 16.51 -16.72
C VAL A 253 -4.92 15.73 -16.68
N GLU A 254 -5.36 15.12 -17.79
CA GLU A 254 -6.61 14.33 -17.83
C GLU A 254 -6.64 13.21 -16.77
N ASN A 255 -5.52 12.50 -16.57
CA ASN A 255 -5.44 11.43 -15.59
C ASN A 255 -5.41 11.96 -14.15
N TYR A 256 -4.69 13.05 -13.89
CA TYR A 256 -4.65 13.66 -12.57
C TYR A 256 -5.98 14.34 -12.18
N GLU A 257 -6.67 15.00 -13.13
CA GLU A 257 -8.00 15.58 -12.90
C GLU A 257 -9.03 14.49 -12.55
N ALA A 258 -8.99 13.34 -13.24
CA ALA A 258 -9.85 12.20 -12.91
C ALA A 258 -9.63 11.71 -11.46
N VAL A 259 -8.39 11.74 -10.97
CA VAL A 259 -8.09 11.37 -9.58
C VAL A 259 -8.55 12.45 -8.61
N ALA A 260 -8.29 13.72 -8.91
CA ALA A 260 -8.71 14.86 -8.08
C ALA A 260 -10.24 14.96 -7.93
N ALA A 261 -11.01 14.50 -8.93
CA ALA A 261 -12.46 14.44 -8.87
C ALA A 261 -12.98 13.38 -7.88
N VAL A 262 -12.26 12.27 -7.69
CA VAL A 262 -12.62 11.18 -6.77
C VAL A 262 -12.07 11.43 -5.36
N ASP A 263 -10.80 11.82 -5.27
CA ASP A 263 -10.13 12.15 -4.02
C ASP A 263 -9.71 13.62 -4.04
N ALA A 264 -10.66 14.46 -3.65
CA ALA A 264 -10.42 15.88 -3.52
C ALA A 264 -9.39 16.22 -2.44
N ASN A 265 -8.83 15.32 -1.63
CA ASN A 265 -7.81 15.65 -0.63
C ASN A 265 -6.42 15.10 -0.97
N ASN A 266 -6.24 14.52 -2.15
CA ASN A 266 -4.93 14.10 -2.62
C ASN A 266 -4.02 15.31 -2.95
N LEU A 267 -3.18 15.70 -1.98
CA LEU A 267 -2.28 16.85 -2.12
C LEU A 267 -1.22 16.63 -3.20
N GLU A 268 -0.71 15.40 -3.34
CA GLU A 268 0.28 15.07 -4.37
C GLU A 268 -0.27 15.37 -5.77
N VAL A 269 -1.48 14.88 -6.06
CA VAL A 269 -2.14 15.11 -7.36
C VAL A 269 -2.38 16.59 -7.61
N ARG A 270 -2.74 17.36 -6.58
CA ARG A 270 -2.88 18.82 -6.72
C ARG A 270 -1.59 19.52 -7.06
N HIS A 271 -0.50 19.20 -6.36
CA HIS A 271 0.83 19.74 -6.66
C HIS A 271 1.21 19.44 -8.11
N ARG A 272 1.02 18.19 -8.54
CA ARG A 272 1.28 17.78 -9.94
C ARG A 272 0.43 18.53 -10.95
N LEU A 273 -0.85 18.78 -10.66
CA LEU A 273 -1.72 19.57 -11.54
C LEU A 273 -1.25 21.03 -11.63
N VAL A 274 -0.89 21.65 -10.50
CA VAL A 274 -0.34 23.02 -10.50
C VAL A 274 0.94 23.06 -11.36
N GLU A 275 1.89 22.16 -11.10
CA GLU A 275 3.12 22.05 -11.90
C GLU A 275 2.80 21.92 -13.39
N LEU A 276 1.91 20.99 -13.76
CA LEU A 276 1.53 20.75 -15.16
C LEU A 276 0.85 21.94 -15.83
N PHE A 277 -0.04 22.65 -15.12
CA PHE A 277 -0.67 23.85 -15.67
C PHE A 277 0.32 24.99 -15.88
N LEU A 278 1.27 25.18 -14.97
CA LEU A 278 2.37 26.13 -15.16
C LEU A 278 3.25 25.75 -16.35
N ASP A 279 3.52 24.47 -16.49
CA ASP A 279 4.31 23.88 -17.57
C ASP A 279 3.62 23.95 -18.95
N LEU A 280 2.29 24.08 -18.96
CA LEU A 280 1.45 24.30 -20.14
C LEU A 280 1.22 25.79 -20.41
N ASP A 281 1.75 26.68 -19.56
CA ASP A 281 1.48 28.12 -19.53
C ASP A 281 -0.02 28.48 -19.39
N ASP A 282 -0.81 27.56 -18.84
CA ASP A 282 -2.22 27.77 -18.50
C ASP A 282 -2.32 28.44 -17.13
N ILE A 283 -1.97 29.73 -17.10
CA ILE A 283 -1.86 30.53 -15.88
C ILE A 283 -3.19 30.61 -15.12
N GLU A 284 -4.32 30.62 -15.83
CA GLU A 284 -5.66 30.68 -15.24
C GLU A 284 -5.96 29.40 -14.45
N LYS A 285 -5.78 28.22 -15.07
CA LYS A 285 -5.98 26.95 -14.36
C LYS A 285 -4.96 26.74 -13.25
N ALA A 286 -3.70 27.14 -13.47
CA ALA A 286 -2.67 27.08 -12.44
C ALA A 286 -3.06 27.92 -11.21
N GLN A 287 -3.62 29.13 -11.42
CA GLN A 287 -4.06 29.99 -10.33
C GLN A 287 -5.22 29.36 -9.54
N VAL A 288 -6.21 28.78 -10.24
CA VAL A 288 -7.35 28.11 -9.59
C VAL A 288 -6.86 26.90 -8.80
N ALA A 289 -6.10 26.00 -9.42
CA ALA A 289 -5.57 24.80 -8.78
C ALA A 289 -4.70 25.13 -7.55
N LEU A 290 -3.85 26.16 -7.65
CA LEU A 290 -3.01 26.60 -6.53
C LEU A 290 -3.82 27.28 -5.42
N SER A 291 -4.91 27.97 -5.76
CA SER A 291 -5.81 28.55 -4.75
C SER A 291 -6.50 27.46 -3.91
N GLU A 292 -6.96 26.38 -4.53
CA GLU A 292 -7.51 25.24 -3.80
C GLU A 292 -6.46 24.50 -2.96
N LEU A 293 -5.21 24.50 -3.43
CA LEU A 293 -4.10 23.87 -2.73
C LEU A 293 -3.73 24.64 -1.44
N VAL A 294 -3.62 25.98 -1.52
CA VAL A 294 -3.26 26.79 -0.32
C VAL A 294 -4.34 26.81 0.76
N ASP A 295 -5.61 26.55 0.39
CA ASP A 295 -6.70 26.40 1.36
C ASP A 295 -6.53 25.12 2.22
N LYS A 296 -5.75 24.14 1.74
CA LYS A 296 -5.50 22.86 2.41
C LYS A 296 -4.09 22.76 2.98
N GLU A 297 -3.13 23.41 2.34
CA GLU A 297 -1.73 23.41 2.71
C GLU A 297 -1.21 24.84 2.84
N ARG A 298 -0.97 25.25 4.09
CA ARG A 298 -0.41 26.55 4.40
C ARG A 298 1.12 26.53 4.22
N SER A 299 1.59 26.99 3.06
CA SER A 299 3.01 27.01 2.70
C SER A 299 3.45 28.37 2.17
N PHE A 300 4.63 28.83 2.59
CA PHE A 300 5.20 30.10 2.16
C PHE A 300 5.42 30.12 0.64
N GLU A 301 6.00 29.05 0.11
CA GLU A 301 6.33 28.89 -1.30
C GLU A 301 5.06 28.89 -2.17
N ASN A 302 3.99 28.23 -1.71
CA ASN A 302 2.72 28.19 -2.43
C ASN A 302 2.05 29.56 -2.46
N TYR A 303 2.08 30.33 -1.37
CA TYR A 303 1.53 31.70 -1.37
C TYR A 303 2.38 32.67 -2.21
N GLU A 304 3.71 32.54 -2.19
CA GLU A 304 4.60 33.33 -3.05
C GLU A 304 4.32 33.06 -4.54
N LEU A 305 4.18 31.78 -4.91
CA LEU A 305 3.80 31.38 -6.26
C LEU A 305 2.40 31.89 -6.64
N LEU A 306 1.41 31.77 -5.75
CA LEU A 306 0.05 32.25 -5.98
C LEU A 306 0.00 33.77 -6.16
N ALA A 307 0.81 34.51 -5.42
CA ALA A 307 0.98 35.94 -5.62
C ALA A 307 1.53 36.24 -7.02
N GLY A 308 2.57 35.52 -7.45
CA GLY A 308 3.14 35.63 -8.78
C GLY A 308 2.13 35.36 -9.90
N LEU A 309 1.32 34.31 -9.79
CA LEU A 309 0.28 33.99 -10.78
C LEU A 309 -0.82 35.05 -10.83
N ASN A 310 -1.28 35.52 -9.67
CA ASN A 310 -2.27 36.60 -9.61
C ASN A 310 -1.73 37.90 -10.22
N LEU A 311 -0.44 38.22 -10.04
CA LEU A 311 0.19 39.36 -10.69
C LEU A 311 0.22 39.22 -12.22
N LYS A 312 0.53 38.03 -12.75
CA LYS A 312 0.48 37.75 -14.20
C LYS A 312 -0.93 37.94 -14.77
N LEU A 313 -1.96 37.55 -14.00
CA LEU A 313 -3.37 37.73 -14.37
C LEU A 313 -3.92 39.13 -14.10
N ASN A 314 -3.09 40.08 -13.63
CA ASN A 314 -3.51 41.40 -13.15
C ASN A 314 -4.58 41.37 -12.02
N ASN A 315 -4.70 40.25 -11.31
CA ASN A 315 -5.54 40.12 -10.13
C ASN A 315 -4.80 40.69 -8.90
N TYR A 316 -4.75 42.02 -8.83
CA TYR A 316 -4.04 42.71 -7.75
C TYR A 316 -4.56 42.37 -6.35
N ALA A 317 -5.88 42.21 -6.19
CA ALA A 317 -6.49 41.87 -4.90
C ALA A 317 -6.04 40.48 -4.42
N GLY A 318 -6.07 39.47 -5.32
CA GLY A 318 -5.59 38.12 -5.03
C GLY A 318 -4.09 38.10 -4.73
N ALA A 319 -3.30 38.87 -5.47
CA ALA A 319 -1.85 38.99 -5.26
C ALA A 319 -1.50 39.59 -3.89
N VAL A 320 -2.19 40.67 -3.49
CA VAL A 320 -2.01 41.28 -2.17
C VAL A 320 -2.32 40.29 -1.06
N ARG A 321 -3.48 39.61 -1.12
CA ARG A 321 -3.87 38.61 -0.12
C ARG A 321 -2.84 37.48 0.00
N ALA A 322 -2.36 36.96 -1.12
CA ALA A 322 -1.35 35.91 -1.12
C ALA A 322 0.01 36.41 -0.56
N LEU A 323 0.43 37.62 -0.89
CA LEU A 323 1.65 38.23 -0.34
C LEU A 323 1.54 38.51 1.16
N GLU A 324 0.36 38.89 1.65
CA GLU A 324 0.10 39.07 3.08
C GLU A 324 0.20 37.75 3.85
N GLU A 325 -0.38 36.68 3.32
CA GLU A 325 -0.25 35.34 3.91
C GLU A 325 1.20 34.86 3.91
N ALA A 326 1.93 35.04 2.80
CA ALA A 326 3.37 34.75 2.73
C ALA A 326 4.16 35.59 3.75
N CYS A 327 3.84 36.88 3.92
CA CYS A 327 4.48 37.76 4.90
C CYS A 327 4.17 37.32 6.33
N SER A 328 2.99 36.76 6.59
CA SER A 328 2.58 36.27 7.90
C SER A 328 3.37 35.02 8.32
N LEU A 329 3.77 34.19 7.35
CA LEU A 329 4.59 33.00 7.57
C LEU A 329 6.07 33.34 7.72
N LYS A 330 6.61 34.14 6.77
CA LYS A 330 8.01 34.52 6.75
C LYS A 330 8.14 35.97 6.28
N PRO A 331 8.13 36.94 7.22
CA PRO A 331 8.33 38.33 6.85
C PRO A 331 9.77 38.53 6.38
N THR A 332 9.94 38.94 5.13
CA THR A 332 11.25 39.31 4.58
C THR A 332 11.19 40.70 3.97
N ALA A 333 12.31 41.41 3.98
CA ALA A 333 12.39 42.74 3.37
C ALA A 333 12.04 42.71 1.87
N ALA A 334 12.41 41.64 1.16
CA ALA A 334 12.09 41.45 -0.25
C ALA A 334 10.56 41.32 -0.47
N LEU A 335 9.91 40.46 0.29
CA LEU A 335 8.47 40.21 0.17
C LEU A 335 7.64 41.45 0.55
N LEU A 336 8.02 42.15 1.62
CA LEU A 336 7.37 43.40 2.03
C LEU A 336 7.51 44.48 0.94
N ARG A 337 8.69 44.61 0.30
CA ARG A 337 8.88 45.51 -0.85
C ARG A 337 7.99 45.12 -2.03
N GLN A 338 7.86 43.83 -2.31
CA GLN A 338 6.98 43.33 -3.36
C GLN A 338 5.50 43.62 -3.06
N LEU A 339 5.07 43.45 -1.81
CA LEU A 339 3.73 43.80 -1.35
C LEU A 339 3.45 45.30 -1.51
N ILE A 340 4.37 46.18 -1.08
CA ILE A 340 4.26 47.64 -1.26
C ILE A 340 4.14 48.00 -2.75
N ALA A 341 5.00 47.43 -3.59
CA ALA A 341 4.96 47.67 -5.04
C ALA A 341 3.62 47.22 -5.66
N THR A 342 3.09 46.07 -5.22
CA THR A 342 1.81 45.54 -5.68
C THR A 342 0.63 46.40 -5.25
N LEU A 343 0.59 46.84 -3.98
CA LEU A 343 -0.41 47.76 -3.45
C LEU A 343 -0.40 49.10 -4.20
N ASN A 344 0.78 49.66 -4.49
CA ASN A 344 0.89 50.90 -5.24
C ASN A 344 0.35 50.75 -6.67
N LYS A 345 0.68 49.63 -7.35
CA LYS A 345 0.10 49.33 -8.67
C LYS A 345 -1.41 49.15 -8.61
N TRP A 346 -1.92 48.47 -7.58
CA TRP A 346 -3.36 48.29 -7.38
C TRP A 346 -4.08 49.61 -7.15
N SER A 347 -3.55 50.47 -6.27
CA SER A 347 -4.07 51.80 -6.01
C SER A 347 -4.12 52.65 -7.28
N ALA A 348 -3.04 52.64 -8.09
CA ALA A 348 -3.00 53.34 -9.36
C ALA A 348 -4.06 52.83 -10.35
N ARG A 349 -4.30 51.51 -10.41
CA ARG A 349 -5.36 50.93 -11.24
C ARG A 349 -6.76 51.31 -10.75
N LEU A 350 -7.02 51.23 -9.46
CA LEU A 350 -8.30 51.66 -8.87
C LEU A 350 -8.59 53.14 -9.15
N GLN A 351 -7.55 53.98 -9.14
CA GLN A 351 -7.66 55.39 -9.52
C GLN A 351 -8.07 55.56 -10.99
N GLN A 352 -7.51 54.75 -11.91
CA GLN A 352 -7.92 54.74 -13.32
C GLN A 352 -9.37 54.26 -13.49
N GLU A 353 -9.81 53.31 -12.67
CA GLU A 353 -11.19 52.82 -12.62
C GLU A 353 -12.17 53.79 -11.91
N SER A 354 -11.72 55.00 -11.52
CA SER A 354 -12.51 56.00 -10.79
C SER A 354 -12.98 55.56 -9.39
N LYS A 355 -12.35 54.53 -8.81
CA LYS A 355 -12.61 54.03 -7.44
C LYS A 355 -11.69 54.71 -6.42
N THR A 356 -11.85 56.02 -6.26
CA THR A 356 -10.95 56.88 -5.47
C THR A 356 -10.87 56.51 -3.99
N GLN A 357 -11.98 56.11 -3.36
CA GLN A 357 -11.98 55.70 -1.94
C GLN A 357 -11.20 54.41 -1.71
N GLU A 358 -11.38 53.41 -2.57
CA GLU A 358 -10.61 52.15 -2.50
C GLU A 358 -9.13 52.41 -2.76
N ALA A 359 -8.79 53.24 -3.76
CA ALA A 359 -7.41 53.62 -4.06
C ALA A 359 -6.70 54.26 -2.87
N LEU A 360 -7.38 55.16 -2.14
CA LEU A 360 -6.86 55.78 -0.92
C LEU A 360 -6.65 54.76 0.21
N SER A 361 -7.59 53.83 0.39
CA SER A 361 -7.49 52.75 1.38
C SER A 361 -6.28 51.84 1.10
N VAL A 362 -6.09 51.45 -0.17
CA VAL A 362 -4.95 50.63 -0.60
C VAL A 362 -3.63 51.38 -0.43
N LYS A 363 -3.60 52.69 -0.69
CA LYS A 363 -2.41 53.53 -0.47
C LYS A 363 -2.05 53.61 1.01
N GLY A 364 -3.02 53.87 1.89
CA GLY A 364 -2.81 53.84 3.33
C GLY A 364 -2.40 52.46 3.84
N HIS A 365 -2.83 51.39 3.18
CA HIS A 365 -2.32 50.06 3.45
C HIS A 365 -0.82 49.93 3.10
N ALA A 366 -0.41 50.41 1.92
CA ALA A 366 1.00 50.41 1.51
C ALA A 366 1.90 51.15 2.52
N GLU A 367 1.43 52.28 3.05
CA GLU A 367 2.12 53.06 4.09
C GLU A 367 2.32 52.23 5.38
N ARG A 368 1.29 51.52 5.86
CA ARG A 368 1.45 50.61 7.01
C ARG A 368 2.45 49.47 6.75
N VAL A 369 2.51 48.95 5.53
CA VAL A 369 3.51 47.94 5.15
C VAL A 369 4.91 48.53 5.08
N THR A 370 5.08 49.80 4.66
CA THR A 370 6.37 50.50 4.68
C THR A 370 6.90 50.65 6.11
N GLU A 371 6.05 51.00 7.08
CA GLU A 371 6.44 51.07 8.49
C GLU A 371 6.94 49.71 9.01
N LYS A 372 6.25 48.62 8.64
CA LYS A 372 6.68 47.26 8.99
C LYS A 372 8.05 46.91 8.38
N LEU A 373 8.29 47.31 7.13
CA LEU A 373 9.59 47.11 6.47
C LEU A 373 10.70 47.88 7.18
N GLU A 374 10.47 49.13 7.56
CA GLU A 374 11.44 49.95 8.30
C GLU A 374 11.76 49.34 9.67
N ALA A 375 10.75 48.84 10.38
CA ALA A 375 10.94 48.13 11.64
C ALA A 375 11.82 46.88 11.46
N LEU A 376 11.53 46.05 10.45
CA LEU A 376 12.31 44.84 10.13
C LEU A 376 13.78 45.19 9.83
N LEU A 377 14.02 46.18 8.97
CA LEU A 377 15.37 46.62 8.62
C LEU A 377 16.15 47.18 9.82
N LYS A 378 15.46 47.84 10.75
CA LYS A 378 16.07 48.35 11.99
C LYS A 378 16.47 47.21 12.92
N GLU A 379 15.70 46.14 12.98
CA GLU A 379 16.05 44.92 13.71
C GLU A 379 17.23 44.19 13.06
N GLU A 380 17.22 44.02 11.73
CA GLU A 380 18.34 43.42 10.99
C GLU A 380 19.66 44.17 11.24
N ARG A 381 19.65 45.51 11.16
CA ARG A 381 20.82 46.35 11.45
C ARG A 381 21.33 46.25 12.89
N LYS A 382 20.43 46.07 13.87
CA LYS A 382 20.83 45.88 15.27
C LYS A 382 21.54 44.54 15.51
N ASN A 383 21.26 43.56 14.67
CA ASN A 383 21.81 42.21 14.76
C ASN A 383 23.05 42.00 13.86
N GLU A 384 23.55 43.05 13.18
CA GLU A 384 24.83 42.99 12.46
C GLU A 384 26.01 42.86 13.45
N PRO A 385 26.86 41.82 13.32
CA PRO A 385 27.99 41.64 14.24
C PRO A 385 29.08 42.71 14.03
N ARG A 386 29.63 43.23 15.15
CA ARG A 386 30.81 44.12 15.13
C ARG A 386 32.05 43.36 14.65
N PRO A 387 32.99 44.00 13.92
CA PRO A 387 34.24 43.36 13.51
C PRO A 387 35.10 43.02 14.74
N GLU A 388 35.39 41.74 14.93
CA GLU A 388 36.29 41.26 16.00
C GLU A 388 37.76 41.58 15.71
N ALA A 389 38.50 41.85 16.79
CA ALA A 389 39.89 42.26 16.86
C ALA A 389 40.92 41.17 16.47
N ALA A 390 42.14 41.66 16.20
CA ALA A 390 43.41 40.96 15.90
C ALA A 390 43.42 39.42 15.99
N LYS A 391 43.58 38.79 14.82
CA LYS A 391 43.77 37.34 14.67
C LYS A 391 45.04 36.88 15.39
N SER A 392 44.90 35.93 16.31
CA SER A 392 46.02 35.12 16.78
C SER A 392 46.64 34.38 15.58
N VAL A 393 47.97 34.38 15.49
CA VAL A 393 48.68 33.51 14.53
C VAL A 393 48.27 32.07 14.84
N TRP A 394 47.54 31.47 13.90
CA TRP A 394 47.04 30.11 14.05
C TRP A 394 48.20 29.11 14.09
N ASN A 395 48.20 28.24 15.09
CA ASN A 395 49.18 27.17 15.22
C ASN A 395 48.75 25.96 14.36
N PRO A 396 49.61 25.42 13.47
CA PRO A 396 49.34 24.23 12.68
C PRO A 396 48.91 22.97 13.46
N GLY A 397 49.20 22.90 14.75
CA GLY A 397 48.76 21.82 15.65
C GLY A 397 47.31 21.96 16.17
N SER A 398 46.69 23.13 15.98
CA SER A 398 45.34 23.46 16.42
C SER A 398 44.34 23.45 15.25
N PRO A 399 43.04 23.22 15.48
CA PRO A 399 42.04 23.17 14.41
C PRO A 399 42.02 24.48 13.58
N PRO A 400 42.01 24.44 12.24
CA PRO A 400 41.99 25.65 11.39
C PRO A 400 40.64 26.38 11.35
N VAL A 401 39.65 25.85 12.07
CA VAL A 401 38.27 26.34 12.07
C VAL A 401 37.72 26.53 13.47
N SER A 402 36.88 27.54 13.63
CA SER A 402 35.97 27.67 14.78
C SER A 402 34.55 27.30 14.36
N ILE A 403 33.79 26.72 15.29
CA ILE A 403 32.36 26.45 15.09
C ILE A 403 31.59 27.67 15.59
N ILE A 404 30.92 28.38 14.68
CA ILE A 404 30.13 29.60 14.95
C ILE A 404 28.80 29.21 15.59
N SER A 405 28.09 28.27 14.96
CA SER A 405 26.81 27.78 15.43
C SER A 405 26.67 26.31 15.09
N SER A 406 25.88 25.61 15.90
CA SER A 406 25.40 24.27 15.59
C SER A 406 23.96 24.18 16.02
N ARG A 407 23.11 23.65 15.14
CA ARG A 407 21.75 23.27 15.48
C ARG A 407 21.63 21.80 15.14
N ASN A 408 21.35 20.98 16.15
CA ASN A 408 21.08 19.57 15.94
C ASN A 408 19.69 19.27 16.48
N TRP A 409 18.89 18.57 15.70
CA TRP A 409 17.51 18.29 16.04
C TRP A 409 17.13 16.86 15.71
N LEU A 410 16.15 16.35 16.46
CA LEU A 410 15.43 15.14 16.13
C LEU A 410 13.96 15.53 15.96
N VAL A 411 13.48 15.44 14.73
CA VAL A 411 12.07 15.71 14.39
C VAL A 411 11.22 14.60 14.98
N ARG A 412 10.04 14.94 15.53
CA ARG A 412 9.09 13.95 16.06
C ARG A 412 8.70 12.93 14.98
N GLY A 413 8.80 11.65 15.28
CA GLY A 413 8.59 10.56 14.32
C GLY A 413 9.75 10.30 13.36
N SER A 414 10.83 11.09 13.40
CA SER A 414 12.08 10.78 12.70
C SER A 414 12.95 9.86 13.55
N LEU A 415 13.58 8.91 12.86
CA LEU A 415 14.53 7.97 13.44
C LEU A 415 15.98 8.43 13.28
N THR A 416 16.23 9.51 12.53
CA THR A 416 17.59 9.97 12.21
C THR A 416 17.75 11.43 12.65
N PRO A 417 18.57 11.68 13.68
CA PRO A 417 18.95 13.04 14.04
C PRO A 417 19.67 13.75 12.90
N GLU A 418 19.40 15.04 12.74
CA GLU A 418 20.03 15.90 11.75
C GLU A 418 20.74 17.07 12.43
N GLY A 419 21.70 17.64 11.73
CA GLY A 419 22.48 18.74 12.22
C GLY A 419 22.96 19.66 11.11
N GLU A 420 23.02 20.94 11.47
CA GLU A 420 23.69 21.99 10.71
C GLU A 420 24.81 22.54 11.59
N ILE A 421 26.02 22.65 11.05
CA ILE A 421 27.12 23.40 11.66
C ILE A 421 27.59 24.50 10.74
N LYS A 422 27.74 25.71 11.29
CA LYS A 422 28.39 26.83 10.62
C LYS A 422 29.80 26.97 11.17
N ILE A 423 30.80 26.91 10.29
CA ILE A 423 32.21 27.01 10.64
C ILE A 423 32.86 28.22 9.99
N LYS A 424 33.90 28.75 10.64
CA LYS A 424 34.71 29.87 10.13
C LYS A 424 36.16 29.47 10.02
N ASN A 425 36.83 29.83 8.92
CA ASN A 425 38.27 29.69 8.82
C ASN A 425 38.96 30.75 9.71
N ILE A 426 39.59 30.29 10.79
CA ILE A 426 40.34 31.14 11.72
C ILE A 426 41.85 31.05 11.50
N SER A 427 42.31 30.22 10.56
CA SER A 427 43.74 29.96 10.32
C SER A 427 44.52 31.16 9.77
N GLY A 428 43.82 32.17 9.25
CA GLY A 428 44.44 33.34 8.62
C GLY A 428 44.98 33.09 7.21
N ALA A 429 45.02 31.84 6.73
CA ALA A 429 45.38 31.45 5.37
C ALA A 429 44.26 30.62 4.70
N ALA A 430 44.35 30.44 3.38
CA ALA A 430 43.42 29.56 2.67
C ALA A 430 43.73 28.09 2.97
N VAL A 431 42.71 27.30 3.30
CA VAL A 431 42.86 25.87 3.63
C VAL A 431 42.40 25.02 2.45
N GLN A 432 43.32 24.25 1.86
CA GLN A 432 43.04 23.47 0.64
C GLN A 432 42.46 22.08 0.93
N ASP A 433 42.80 21.49 2.07
CA ASP A 433 42.31 20.16 2.47
C ASP A 433 41.86 20.20 3.94
N LEU A 434 40.55 20.05 4.13
CA LEU A 434 39.94 20.06 5.44
C LEU A 434 38.69 19.20 5.47
N THR A 435 38.72 18.20 6.35
CA THR A 435 37.59 17.35 6.68
C THR A 435 37.31 17.40 8.17
N LEU A 436 36.03 17.53 8.53
CA LEU A 436 35.55 17.33 9.90
C LEU A 436 34.82 15.98 9.99
N THR A 437 34.58 15.52 11.20
CA THR A 437 33.75 14.33 11.44
C THR A 437 32.70 14.68 12.49
N ALA A 438 31.42 14.50 12.15
CA ALA A 438 30.32 14.54 13.10
C ALA A 438 30.08 13.13 13.63
N VAL A 439 30.14 12.95 14.96
CA VAL A 439 29.89 11.68 15.63
C VAL A 439 28.62 11.82 16.46
N PHE A 440 27.63 10.98 16.17
CA PHE A 440 26.39 10.90 16.95
C PHE A 440 26.65 10.03 18.17
N TRP A 441 26.61 10.63 19.34
CA TRP A 441 26.97 9.99 20.60
C TRP A 441 25.75 9.89 21.51
N ASP A 442 25.48 8.68 22.00
CA ASP A 442 24.46 8.44 23.01
C ASP A 442 25.07 8.58 24.40
N ASN A 443 24.73 9.65 25.10
CA ASN A 443 25.26 9.94 26.43
C ASN A 443 24.73 8.97 27.51
N THR A 444 23.58 8.32 27.28
CA THR A 444 23.03 7.33 28.23
C THR A 444 23.77 6.00 28.15
N LYS A 445 23.99 5.50 26.93
CA LYS A 445 24.62 4.19 26.69
C LYS A 445 26.13 4.30 26.47
N ARG A 446 26.68 5.52 26.40
CA ARG A 446 28.10 5.83 26.07
C ARG A 446 28.56 5.10 24.81
N GLN A 447 27.74 5.17 23.76
CA GLN A 447 27.97 4.47 22.50
C GLN A 447 27.90 5.42 21.31
N ASN A 448 28.77 5.18 20.34
CA ASN A 448 28.72 5.81 19.03
C ASN A 448 27.54 5.23 18.24
N LYS A 449 26.61 6.09 17.83
CA LYS A 449 25.45 5.76 17.00
C LYS A 449 25.67 6.03 15.52
N GLY A 450 26.83 6.53 15.12
CA GLY A 450 27.15 6.76 13.71
C GLY A 450 28.10 7.94 13.55
N SER A 451 28.83 7.98 12.44
CA SER A 451 29.78 9.06 12.17
C SER A 451 29.72 9.45 10.70
N VAL A 452 29.77 10.76 10.43
CA VAL A 452 29.71 11.32 9.08
C VAL A 452 30.90 12.23 8.85
N VAL A 453 31.56 12.04 7.72
CA VAL A 453 32.64 12.94 7.28
C VAL A 453 32.02 14.16 6.62
N LEU A 454 32.45 15.34 7.06
CA LEU A 454 32.00 16.63 6.55
C LEU A 454 33.13 17.24 5.71
N PRO A 455 33.04 17.19 4.37
CA PRO A 455 34.05 17.77 3.50
C PRO A 455 33.94 19.30 3.51
N VAL A 456 34.96 19.98 4.04
CA VAL A 456 35.02 21.45 4.10
C VAL A 456 35.72 22.00 2.87
N ALA A 457 36.91 21.49 2.57
CA ALA A 457 37.68 21.80 1.36
C ALA A 457 38.40 20.53 0.91
N SER A 458 38.40 20.29 -0.40
CA SER A 458 39.19 19.24 -1.05
C SER A 458 40.23 19.87 -1.99
N PRO A 459 41.32 19.15 -2.32
CA PRO A 459 42.32 19.60 -3.29
C PRO A 459 41.75 19.94 -4.69
N THR A 460 40.57 19.44 -5.01
CA THR A 460 39.86 19.62 -6.29
C THR A 460 38.79 20.72 -6.26
N SER A 461 38.56 21.34 -5.11
CA SER A 461 37.55 22.40 -4.89
C SER A 461 38.20 23.72 -4.48
N ASN A 462 37.45 24.82 -4.51
CA ASN A 462 37.94 26.11 -4.06
C ASN A 462 38.41 26.04 -2.59
N ALA A 463 39.65 26.47 -2.33
CA ALA A 463 40.23 26.50 -0.99
C ALA A 463 39.34 27.31 -0.04
N PHE A 464 39.24 26.86 1.21
CA PHE A 464 38.45 27.56 2.22
C PHE A 464 39.17 28.84 2.62
N ALA A 465 38.72 29.97 2.08
CA ALA A 465 39.38 31.26 2.22
C ALA A 465 39.49 31.74 3.68
N PRO A 466 40.53 32.52 4.03
CA PRO A 466 40.73 33.00 5.40
C PRO A 466 39.57 33.90 5.85
N GLY A 467 38.97 33.61 7.00
CA GLY A 467 37.81 34.33 7.53
C GLY A 467 36.47 33.96 6.86
N ALA A 468 36.47 33.14 5.81
CA ALA A 468 35.24 32.68 5.18
C ALA A 468 34.45 31.77 6.14
N GLU A 469 33.14 31.81 5.97
CA GLU A 469 32.19 30.98 6.71
C GLU A 469 31.57 29.94 5.77
N LYS A 470 31.34 28.74 6.28
CA LYS A 470 30.70 27.66 5.52
C LYS A 470 29.73 26.92 6.42
N THR A 471 28.54 26.68 5.90
CA THR A 471 27.53 25.84 6.54
C THR A 471 27.65 24.41 6.01
N LEU A 472 27.63 23.44 6.91
CA LEU A 472 27.68 22.01 6.60
C LEU A 472 26.46 21.35 7.23
N TYR A 473 25.76 20.55 6.43
CA TYR A 473 24.62 19.75 6.86
C TYR A 473 25.03 18.28 6.98
N PHE A 474 24.48 17.59 7.96
CA PHE A 474 24.74 16.17 8.18
C PHE A 474 23.58 15.48 8.89
N SER A 475 23.45 14.18 8.66
CA SER A 475 22.43 13.33 9.27
C SER A 475 23.07 12.09 9.90
N CYS A 476 22.41 11.51 10.89
CA CYS A 476 22.89 10.28 11.50
C CYS A 476 22.76 9.12 10.49
N PRO A 477 23.83 8.35 10.23
CA PRO A 477 23.79 7.25 9.27
C PRO A 477 22.97 6.06 9.79
N ASN A 478 22.69 6.01 11.09
CA ASN A 478 21.89 4.96 11.71
C ASN A 478 20.62 5.51 12.33
N ILE A 479 19.63 4.63 12.42
CA ILE A 479 18.39 4.85 13.17
C ILE A 479 18.68 4.88 14.67
N VAL A 480 18.10 5.86 15.35
CA VAL A 480 18.24 6.09 16.79
C VAL A 480 16.85 6.26 17.40
N ALA A 481 16.57 5.50 18.47
CA ALA A 481 15.28 5.56 19.16
C ALA A 481 15.04 6.93 19.82
N GLU A 482 13.77 7.33 19.90
CA GLU A 482 13.29 8.65 20.33
C GLU A 482 13.61 8.97 21.80
N ASP A 483 13.92 7.97 22.63
CA ASP A 483 14.21 8.09 24.05
C ASP A 483 15.68 8.45 24.38
N HIS A 484 16.61 8.33 23.43
CA HIS A 484 18.03 8.59 23.68
C HIS A 484 18.36 10.06 24.00
N HIS A 485 19.34 10.30 24.88
CA HIS A 485 19.98 11.61 25.05
C HIS A 485 21.17 11.72 24.11
N LEU A 486 20.90 12.15 22.88
CA LEU A 486 21.90 12.24 21.83
C LEU A 486 22.62 13.58 21.85
N ALA A 487 23.90 13.53 21.54
CA ALA A 487 24.72 14.68 21.24
C ALA A 487 25.51 14.43 19.94
N VAL A 488 25.92 15.51 19.29
CA VAL A 488 26.81 15.47 18.14
C VAL A 488 28.16 16.01 18.58
N MET A 489 29.19 15.17 18.49
CA MET A 489 30.58 15.57 18.70
C MET A 489 31.22 15.89 17.35
N ILE A 490 31.80 17.08 17.21
CA ILE A 490 32.56 17.45 16.02
C ILE A 490 34.04 17.21 16.29
N LEU A 491 34.71 16.50 15.38
CA LEU A 491 36.14 16.21 15.44
C LEU A 491 36.88 16.70 14.20
N TRP A 492 38.16 17.00 14.38
CA TRP A 492 39.12 17.29 13.31
C TRP A 492 40.36 16.41 13.50
N LYS A 493 40.67 15.55 12.52
CA LYS A 493 41.77 14.57 12.61
C LYS A 493 41.75 13.76 13.94
N GLY A 494 40.56 13.39 14.39
CA GLY A 494 40.34 12.68 15.66
C GLY A 494 40.43 13.55 16.93
N LYS A 495 40.80 14.83 16.84
CA LYS A 495 40.74 15.77 17.97
C LYS A 495 39.32 16.31 18.15
N PHE A 496 38.79 16.17 19.35
CA PHE A 496 37.48 16.72 19.73
C PHE A 496 37.50 18.25 19.67
N LEU A 497 36.50 18.84 19.01
CA LEU A 497 36.30 20.29 18.93
C LEU A 497 35.25 20.75 19.93
N LYS A 498 34.02 20.22 19.78
CA LYS A 498 32.88 20.61 20.60
C LYS A 498 31.76 19.57 20.50
N GLU A 499 30.99 19.46 21.57
CA GLU A 499 29.79 18.64 21.66
C GLU A 499 28.56 19.55 21.69
N PHE A 500 27.51 19.13 21.00
CA PHE A 500 26.26 19.86 20.93
C PHE A 500 25.08 18.92 21.18
N PRO A 501 24.11 19.29 22.02
CA PRO A 501 22.95 18.45 22.27
C PRO A 501 22.06 18.36 21.02
N VAL A 502 21.39 17.22 20.86
CA VAL A 502 20.30 17.06 19.89
C VAL A 502 18.99 17.46 20.56
N VAL A 503 18.35 18.52 20.06
CA VAL A 503 17.09 19.01 20.60
C VAL A 503 15.93 18.22 19.98
N LYS A 504 15.13 17.57 20.82
CA LYS A 504 13.89 16.90 20.39
C LYS A 504 12.83 17.97 20.13
N GLN A 505 12.30 18.03 18.92
CA GLN A 505 11.18 18.90 18.60
C GLN A 505 9.88 18.22 19.06
N ARG A 506 9.02 18.95 19.79
CA ARG A 506 7.77 18.42 20.37
C ARG A 506 6.63 18.36 19.36
#